data_AF-J0YVU8-F1
#
_entry.id   AF-J0YVU8-F1
#
_cell.length_a   1.000
_cell.length_b   1.000
_cell.length_c   1.000
_cell.angle_alpha   90.00
_cell.angle_beta   90.00
_cell.angle_gamma   90.00
#
_symmetry.space_group_name_H-M   'P 1'
#
loop_
_entity.id
_entity.type
_entity.pdbx_description
1 polymer ?
#
loop_
_entity_poly.entity_id
_entity_poly.type
_entity_poly.pdbx_seq_one_letter_code
_entity_poly.pdbx_strand_id
1 'polypeptide(L)'
;MLKFILRLFPFFLFIAYVQITMAEGTDNQFVLSLSSNPNIVANYPLTEDLLSKIEQLKKEIEDLPPEPETSNTGNDNSIEGLIASISARPKLTELLRKNNLSPKDYVIGVMALQATLAAIIDIEDKKILFNEKNTISLDNLKFGQKYIDRIRAILDN
;
A
#
# COMPACT_ATOMS: atom_id res chain seq x y z
N MET A 1 -37.49 11.16 23.96
CA MET A 1 -36.03 11.29 23.78
C MET A 1 -35.44 9.92 23.51
N LEU A 2 -35.03 9.64 22.27
CA LEU A 2 -33.93 8.74 21.92
C LEU A 2 -33.70 8.88 20.41
N LYS A 3 -32.65 9.61 20.00
CA LYS A 3 -32.26 9.75 18.60
C LYS A 3 -31.49 8.50 18.18
N PHE A 4 -32.16 7.54 17.56
CA PHE A 4 -31.47 6.49 16.80
C PHE A 4 -31.03 7.09 15.47
N ILE A 5 -29.83 7.66 15.43
CA ILE A 5 -29.14 7.90 14.17
C ILE A 5 -28.69 6.54 13.66
N LEU A 6 -29.53 5.93 12.83
CA LEU A 6 -29.20 4.79 12.00
C LEU A 6 -28.17 5.27 10.96
N ARG A 7 -26.92 5.44 11.39
CA ARG A 7 -25.79 5.59 10.47
C ARG A 7 -25.47 4.19 9.97
N LEU A 8 -26.24 3.77 8.97
CA LEU A 8 -26.03 2.57 8.18
C LEU A 8 -24.73 2.81 7.38
N PHE A 9 -23.60 2.69 8.07
CA PHE A 9 -22.29 2.61 7.45
C PHE A 9 -22.29 1.26 6.73
N PRO A 10 -22.10 1.20 5.40
CA PRO A 10 -21.96 -0.08 4.74
C PRO A 10 -20.63 -0.70 5.20
N PHE A 11 -20.69 -1.46 6.30
CA PHE A 11 -19.74 -2.51 6.66
C PHE A 11 -19.96 -3.69 5.70
N PHE A 12 -19.60 -3.50 4.43
CA PHE A 12 -19.61 -4.52 3.37
C PHE A 12 -18.58 -4.04 2.34
N LEU A 13 -17.53 -4.74 1.92
CA LEU A 13 -17.06 -6.12 2.04
C LEU A 13 -15.56 -6.08 1.65
N PHE A 14 -14.63 -6.44 2.53
CA PHE A 14 -13.34 -7.01 2.10
C PHE A 14 -13.07 -8.33 2.82
N ILE A 15 -14.11 -9.16 2.86
CA ILE A 15 -13.95 -10.60 2.91
C ILE A 15 -14.04 -11.08 1.46
N ALA A 16 -12.93 -10.98 0.73
CA ALA A 16 -12.71 -11.71 -0.51
C ALA A 16 -11.29 -12.31 -0.47
N TYR A 17 -11.06 -13.08 0.58
CA TYR A 17 -9.94 -14.00 0.63
C TYR A 17 -10.19 -15.08 -0.45
N VAL A 18 -9.33 -15.09 -1.48
CA VAL A 18 -9.14 -16.19 -2.45
C VAL A 18 -10.38 -16.55 -3.29
N GLN A 19 -10.63 -15.82 -4.39
CA GLN A 19 -11.04 -16.41 -5.68
C GLN A 19 -10.69 -15.44 -6.83
N ILE A 20 -9.57 -15.69 -7.51
CA ILE A 20 -9.41 -15.23 -8.90
C ILE A 20 -10.12 -16.28 -9.75
N THR A 21 -11.24 -15.92 -10.36
CA THR A 21 -11.62 -16.38 -11.71
C THR A 21 -12.74 -15.50 -12.27
N MET A 22 -12.42 -14.79 -13.36
CA MET A 22 -13.34 -14.34 -14.43
C MET A 22 -14.44 -13.34 -14.05
N ALA A 23 -14.18 -12.04 -14.18
CA ALA A 23 -15.13 -11.05 -14.71
C ALA A 23 -14.46 -9.69 -14.91
N GLU A 24 -14.86 -9.02 -16.00
CA GLU A 24 -14.57 -7.65 -16.37
C GLU A 24 -14.75 -6.61 -15.25
N GLY A 25 -13.94 -5.55 -15.35
CA GLY A 25 -14.41 -4.18 -15.09
C GLY A 25 -14.23 -3.66 -13.67
N THR A 26 -13.40 -2.62 -13.58
CA THR A 26 -13.41 -1.53 -12.58
C THR A 26 -13.40 -1.93 -11.11
N ASP A 27 -12.23 -1.77 -10.47
CA ASP A 27 -12.07 -0.78 -9.41
C ASP A 27 -10.60 -0.72 -8.97
N ASN A 28 -10.16 0.51 -8.69
CA ASN A 28 -8.78 0.89 -8.42
C ASN A 28 -8.29 0.36 -7.06
N GLN A 29 -8.12 -0.95 -6.96
CA GLN A 29 -7.45 -1.59 -5.85
C GLN A 29 -6.16 -2.20 -6.34
N PHE A 30 -5.06 -1.70 -5.77
CA PHE A 30 -3.72 -2.21 -6.02
C PHE A 30 -3.61 -3.64 -5.51
N VAL A 31 -3.97 -4.60 -6.35
CA VAL A 31 -3.69 -6.02 -6.13
C VAL A 31 -2.33 -6.30 -6.74
N LEU A 32 -1.27 -6.20 -5.92
CA LEU A 32 0.02 -6.80 -6.26
C LEU A 32 -0.18 -8.31 -6.33
N SER A 33 -0.49 -8.84 -7.52
CA SER A 33 -0.37 -10.27 -7.76
C SER A 33 1.10 -10.63 -7.51
N LEU A 34 1.36 -11.44 -6.48
CA LEU A 34 2.68 -11.95 -6.10
C LEU A 34 3.44 -12.61 -7.26
N SER A 35 2.76 -12.98 -8.35
CA SER A 35 3.37 -13.51 -9.56
C SER A 35 4.25 -12.52 -10.33
N SER A 36 4.15 -11.22 -10.04
CA SER A 36 4.77 -10.15 -10.82
C SER A 36 5.11 -8.95 -9.94
N ASN A 37 5.76 -9.20 -8.81
CA ASN A 37 6.32 -8.13 -7.99
C ASN A 37 7.59 -7.59 -8.69
N PRO A 38 7.59 -6.38 -9.26
CA PRO A 38 8.76 -5.90 -9.98
C PRO A 38 9.96 -5.85 -9.04
N ASN A 39 11.15 -6.18 -9.55
CA ASN A 39 12.38 -6.33 -8.76
C ASN A 39 12.63 -5.13 -7.83
N ILE A 40 12.28 -3.93 -8.28
CA ILE A 40 12.38 -2.69 -7.51
C ILE A 40 11.57 -2.68 -6.21
N VAL A 41 10.41 -3.34 -6.17
CA VAL A 41 9.55 -3.45 -4.98
C VAL A 41 10.03 -4.60 -4.08
N ALA A 42 10.33 -5.74 -4.68
CA ALA A 42 10.76 -6.93 -3.94
C ALA A 42 12.04 -6.70 -3.11
N ASN A 43 12.93 -5.84 -3.63
CA ASN A 43 14.22 -5.52 -3.02
C ASN A 43 14.32 -4.10 -2.46
N TYR A 44 13.21 -3.35 -2.39
CA TYR A 44 13.25 -2.00 -1.81
C TYR A 44 13.58 -2.08 -0.31
N PRO A 45 14.63 -1.43 0.20
CA PRO A 45 15.02 -1.57 1.59
C PRO A 45 13.96 -1.03 2.55
N LEU A 46 13.36 -1.91 3.36
CA LEU A 46 12.48 -1.49 4.44
C LEU A 46 13.30 -1.18 5.70
N THR A 47 13.17 0.05 6.18
CA THR A 47 13.85 0.53 7.38
C THR A 47 12.84 1.08 8.38
N GLU A 48 13.22 1.11 9.66
CA GLU A 48 12.35 1.66 10.70
C GLU A 48 12.14 3.18 10.54
N ASP A 49 13.11 3.90 9.97
CA ASP A 49 12.97 5.31 9.59
C ASP A 49 11.90 5.50 8.51
N LEU A 50 11.94 4.70 7.44
CA LEU A 50 10.92 4.73 6.39
C LEU A 50 9.54 4.39 6.96
N LEU A 51 9.43 3.34 7.76
CA LEU A 51 8.18 2.92 8.39
C LEU A 51 7.58 4.05 9.23
N SER A 52 8.39 4.69 10.07
CA SER A 52 7.94 5.78 10.95
C SER A 52 7.50 7.02 10.15
N LYS A 53 8.19 7.34 9.05
CA LYS A 53 7.78 8.42 8.14
C LYS A 53 6.44 8.13 7.47
N ILE A 54 6.21 6.90 7.01
CA ILE A 54 4.93 6.51 6.40
C ILE A 54 3.79 6.55 7.43
N GLU A 55 4.03 6.11 8.67
CA GLU A 55 3.04 6.22 9.77
C GLU A 55 2.65 7.67 10.07
N GLN A 56 3.63 8.57 10.09
CA GLN A 56 3.38 10.00 10.28
C GLN A 56 2.59 10.59 9.11
N LEU A 57 3.01 10.27 7.88
CA LEU A 57 2.34 10.72 6.66
C LEU A 57 0.88 10.28 6.60
N LYS A 58 0.55 9.06 7.03
CA LYS A 58 -0.86 8.58 7.04
C LYS A 58 -1.77 9.56 7.77
N LYS A 59 -1.35 10.04 8.95
CA LYS A 59 -2.11 11.00 9.76
C LYS A 59 -2.18 12.37 9.10
N GLU A 60 -1.06 12.84 8.55
CA GLU A 60 -0.99 14.16 7.91
C GLU A 60 -1.75 14.21 6.57
N ILE A 61 -1.92 13.07 5.89
CA ILE A 61 -2.68 12.94 4.64
C ILE A 61 -4.19 13.00 4.89
N GLU A 62 -4.68 12.51 6.02
CA GLU A 62 -6.11 12.62 6.38
C GLU A 62 -6.54 14.08 6.57
N ASP A 63 -5.62 14.94 6.98
CA ASP A 63 -5.84 16.38 7.18
C ASP A 63 -5.60 17.22 5.91
N LEU A 64 -5.08 16.62 4.83
CA LEU A 64 -4.80 17.35 3.59
C LEU A 64 -6.11 17.73 2.88
N PRO A 65 -6.32 19.00 2.52
CA PRO A 65 -7.47 19.39 1.70
C PRO A 65 -7.39 18.68 0.35
N PRO A 66 -8.53 18.19 -0.19
CA PRO A 66 -8.55 17.41 -1.42
C PRO A 66 -7.89 18.18 -2.57
N GLU A 67 -7.07 17.47 -3.34
CA GLU A 67 -6.51 17.97 -4.59
C GLU A 67 -7.22 17.27 -5.75
N PRO A 68 -7.61 18.00 -6.81
CA PRO A 68 -8.21 17.38 -7.98
C PRO A 68 -7.23 16.38 -8.58
N GLU A 69 -7.73 15.19 -8.94
CA GLU A 69 -6.93 14.27 -9.73
C GLU A 69 -6.64 14.91 -11.08
N THR A 70 -5.36 15.11 -11.40
CA THR A 70 -4.97 15.66 -12.69
C THR A 70 -5.24 14.60 -13.75
N SER A 71 -6.25 14.82 -14.60
CA SER A 71 -6.71 13.88 -15.64
C SER A 71 -5.65 13.43 -16.66
N ASN A 72 -4.46 14.05 -16.65
CA ASN A 72 -3.42 13.86 -17.65
C ASN A 72 -2.24 13.00 -17.18
N THR A 73 -2.17 12.65 -15.89
CA THR A 73 -1.23 11.64 -15.39
C THR A 73 -1.96 10.32 -15.36
N GLY A 74 -1.89 9.58 -16.47
CA GLY A 74 -2.52 8.26 -16.57
C GLY A 74 -2.11 7.42 -15.37
N ASN A 75 -3.06 7.13 -14.48
CA ASN A 75 -2.94 5.98 -13.60
C ASN A 75 -3.17 4.75 -14.47
N ASP A 76 -2.18 4.40 -15.29
CA ASP A 76 -2.14 3.17 -16.07
C ASP A 76 -1.80 1.95 -15.19
N ASN A 77 -1.85 2.14 -13.87
CA ASN A 77 -1.48 1.18 -12.83
C ASN A 77 -0.01 0.73 -12.89
N SER A 78 0.85 1.42 -13.64
CA SER A 78 2.30 1.25 -13.55
C SER A 78 2.89 2.00 -12.34
N ILE A 79 4.09 1.60 -11.93
CA ILE A 79 4.83 2.32 -10.87
C ILE A 79 5.08 3.76 -11.31
N GLU A 80 5.46 3.96 -12.57
CA GLU A 80 5.72 5.27 -13.16
C GLU A 80 4.44 6.13 -13.19
N GLY A 81 3.29 5.54 -13.55
CA GLY A 81 1.98 6.19 -13.53
C GLY A 81 1.56 6.62 -12.12
N LEU A 82 1.77 5.76 -11.12
CA LEU A 82 1.54 6.11 -9.72
C LEU A 82 2.45 7.26 -9.25
N ILE A 83 3.75 7.19 -9.56
CA ILE A 83 4.70 8.24 -9.22
C ILE A 83 4.28 9.57 -9.85
N ALA A 84 3.87 9.55 -11.12
CA ALA A 84 3.38 10.73 -11.82
C ALA A 84 2.10 11.29 -11.18
N SER A 85 1.15 10.43 -10.82
CA SER A 85 -0.11 10.81 -10.15
C SER A 85 0.15 11.48 -8.80
N ILE A 86 1.06 10.94 -7.98
CA ILE A 86 1.45 11.57 -6.71
C ILE A 86 2.19 12.90 -6.96
N SER A 87 3.11 12.93 -7.93
CA SER A 87 3.90 14.12 -8.26
C SER A 87 3.05 15.29 -8.77
N ALA A 88 1.89 15.01 -9.36
CA ALA A 88 0.96 16.02 -9.85
C ALA A 88 0.08 16.65 -8.75
N ARG A 89 0.17 16.16 -7.52
CA ARG A 89 -0.52 16.67 -6.33
C ARG A 89 0.45 17.54 -5.52
N PRO A 90 0.48 18.87 -5.72
CA PRO A 90 1.51 19.72 -5.13
C PRO A 90 1.48 19.75 -3.61
N LYS A 91 0.31 19.72 -2.95
CA LYS A 91 0.25 19.69 -1.48
C LYS A 91 0.73 18.35 -0.94
N LEU A 92 0.35 17.24 -1.57
CA LEU A 92 0.87 15.93 -1.19
C LEU A 92 2.38 15.83 -1.40
N THR A 93 2.88 16.28 -2.56
CA THR A 93 4.31 16.27 -2.86
C THR A 93 5.11 17.12 -1.87
N GLU A 94 4.59 18.29 -1.50
CA GLU A 94 5.20 19.14 -0.48
C GLU A 94 5.20 18.49 0.91
N LEU A 95 4.13 17.76 1.26
CA LEU A 95 4.05 16.99 2.50
C LEU A 95 5.09 15.86 2.54
N LEU A 96 5.23 15.10 1.45
CA LEU A 96 6.25 14.06 1.31
C LEU A 96 7.65 14.67 1.48
N ARG A 97 7.92 15.80 0.81
CA ARG A 97 9.19 16.51 0.89
C ARG A 97 9.52 16.95 2.32
N LYS A 98 8.53 17.48 3.06
CA LYS A 98 8.69 17.86 4.48
C LYS A 98 9.10 16.68 5.36
N ASN A 99 8.69 15.47 4.99
CA ASN A 99 9.01 14.22 5.67
C ASN A 99 10.24 13.49 5.06
N ASN A 100 11.04 14.18 4.23
CA ASN A 100 12.22 13.64 3.56
C ASN A 100 11.91 12.41 2.69
N LEU A 101 10.79 12.43 1.99
CA LEU A 101 10.39 11.41 1.03
C LEU A 101 10.12 12.05 -0.34
N SER A 102 10.59 11.40 -1.40
CA SER A 102 10.11 11.71 -2.74
C SER A 102 8.81 10.95 -3.04
N PRO A 103 8.02 11.37 -4.05
CA PRO A 103 6.90 10.58 -4.57
C PRO A 103 7.28 9.14 -4.89
N LYS A 104 8.49 8.94 -5.44
CA LYS A 104 9.03 7.61 -5.75
C LYS A 104 9.28 6.78 -4.50
N ASP A 105 9.90 7.36 -3.47
CA ASP A 105 10.18 6.65 -2.21
C ASP A 105 8.88 6.24 -1.52
N TYR A 106 7.89 7.14 -1.53
CA TYR A 106 6.58 6.87 -0.97
C TYR A 106 5.86 5.72 -1.69
N VAL A 107 5.75 5.79 -3.02
CA VAL A 107 5.07 4.75 -3.82
C VAL A 107 5.73 3.39 -3.65
N ILE A 108 7.04 3.29 -3.88
CA ILE A 108 7.75 2.01 -3.83
C ILE A 108 7.78 1.49 -2.39
N GLY A 109 7.96 2.36 -1.39
CA GLY A 109 7.94 2.01 0.02
C GLY A 109 6.61 1.41 0.46
N VAL A 110 5.48 2.05 0.13
CA VAL A 110 4.15 1.52 0.43
C VAL A 110 3.90 0.19 -0.27
N MET A 111 4.27 0.07 -1.55
CA MET A 111 4.15 -1.19 -2.30
C MET A 111 5.00 -2.30 -1.68
N ALA A 112 6.20 -2.00 -1.20
CA ALA A 112 7.07 -2.97 -0.55
C ALA A 112 6.50 -3.43 0.79
N LEU A 113 5.86 -2.54 1.56
CA LEU A 113 5.12 -2.90 2.78
C LEU A 113 3.94 -3.84 2.47
N GLN A 114 3.15 -3.54 1.44
CA GLN A 114 2.03 -4.38 0.99
C GLN A 114 2.49 -5.77 0.55
N ALA A 115 3.52 -5.83 -0.31
CA ALA A 115 4.10 -7.09 -0.76
C ALA A 115 4.65 -7.93 0.40
N THR A 116 5.28 -7.27 1.38
CA THR A 116 5.82 -7.92 2.56
C THR A 116 4.73 -8.50 3.44
N LEU A 117 3.65 -7.75 3.69
CA LEU A 117 2.50 -8.24 4.45
C LEU A 117 1.85 -9.44 3.75
N ALA A 118 1.63 -9.35 2.43
CA ALA A 118 1.07 -10.44 1.64
C ALA A 118 1.94 -11.71 1.70
N ALA A 119 3.27 -11.57 1.59
CA ALA A 119 4.20 -12.69 1.68
C ALA A 119 4.14 -13.39 3.05
N ILE A 120 4.03 -12.63 4.14
CA ILE A 120 3.92 -13.18 5.49
C ILE A 120 2.60 -13.95 5.66
N ILE A 121 1.48 -13.36 5.23
CA ILE A 121 0.16 -13.99 5.29
C ILE A 121 0.15 -15.30 4.49
N ASP A 122 0.74 -15.32 3.29
CA ASP A 122 0.81 -16.55 2.48
C ASP A 122 1.65 -17.66 3.13
N ILE A 123 2.73 -17.31 3.83
CA ILE A 123 3.54 -18.28 4.58
C ILE A 123 2.75 -18.84 5.77
N GLU A 124 2.08 -17.96 6.53
CA GLU A 124 1.32 -18.31 7.73
C GLU A 124 0.07 -19.15 7.40
N ASP A 125 -0.74 -18.71 6.44
CA ASP A 125 -2.04 -19.31 6.13
C ASP A 125 -1.93 -20.54 5.22
N LYS A 126 -1.06 -20.50 4.21
CA LYS A 126 -1.00 -21.52 3.16
C LYS A 126 0.17 -22.49 3.34
N LYS A 127 0.98 -22.35 4.40
CA LYS A 127 2.22 -23.12 4.61
C LYS A 127 3.12 -23.14 3.37
N ILE A 128 3.11 -22.05 2.59
CA ILE A 128 3.91 -21.96 1.37
C ILE A 128 5.38 -21.84 1.76
N LEU A 129 6.24 -22.58 1.07
CA LEU A 129 7.69 -22.44 1.23
C LEU A 129 8.12 -21.08 0.66
N PHE A 130 8.77 -20.28 1.49
CA PHE A 130 9.34 -19.00 1.07
C PHE A 130 10.34 -19.19 -0.08
N ASN A 131 10.18 -18.44 -1.16
CA ASN A 131 11.09 -18.40 -2.29
C ASN A 131 11.43 -16.95 -2.65
N GLU A 132 12.57 -16.48 -2.16
CA GLU A 132 13.05 -15.10 -2.34
C GLU A 132 13.07 -14.64 -3.81
N LYS A 133 13.30 -15.55 -4.77
CA LYS A 133 13.37 -15.22 -6.19
C LYS A 133 12.04 -14.71 -6.77
N ASN A 134 10.92 -15.05 -6.12
CA ASN A 134 9.58 -14.84 -6.65
C ASN A 134 8.66 -14.09 -5.65
N THR A 135 9.20 -13.50 -4.58
CA THR A 135 8.35 -12.96 -3.50
C THR A 135 8.82 -11.57 -3.03
N ILE A 136 9.76 -11.54 -2.08
CA ILE A 136 10.42 -10.35 -1.51
C ILE A 136 11.79 -10.77 -0.99
N SER A 137 12.69 -9.81 -0.73
CA SER A 137 13.98 -10.09 -0.09
C SER A 137 13.81 -10.69 1.31
N LEU A 138 14.77 -11.52 1.74
CA LEU A 138 14.78 -12.10 3.08
C LEU A 138 14.86 -11.02 4.18
N ASP A 139 15.56 -9.92 3.92
CA ASP A 139 15.64 -8.79 4.86
C ASP A 139 14.28 -8.11 5.03
N ASN A 140 13.55 -7.91 3.94
CA ASN A 140 12.18 -7.38 4.00
C ASN A 140 11.22 -8.35 4.70
N LEU A 141 11.39 -9.66 4.53
CA LEU A 141 10.58 -10.66 5.23
C LEU A 141 10.80 -10.57 6.74
N LYS A 142 12.06 -10.56 7.18
CA LYS A 142 12.42 -10.42 8.61
C LYS A 142 11.94 -9.09 9.18
N PHE A 143 12.09 -8.01 8.41
CA PHE A 143 11.58 -6.68 8.78
C PHE A 143 10.07 -6.74 9.00
N GLY A 144 9.34 -7.30 8.04
CA GLY A 144 7.89 -7.43 8.11
C GLY A 144 7.43 -8.27 9.30
N GLN A 145 8.07 -9.41 9.57
CA GLN A 145 7.77 -10.23 10.74
C GLN A 145 7.99 -9.47 12.06
N LYS A 146 9.04 -8.66 12.13
CA LYS A 146 9.35 -7.85 13.32
C LYS A 146 8.34 -6.72 13.56
N TYR A 147 7.81 -6.12 12.50
CA TYR A 147 6.96 -4.93 12.58
C TYR A 147 5.54 -5.14 12.03
N ILE A 148 5.05 -6.39 11.99
CA ILE A 148 3.81 -6.76 11.30
C ILE A 148 2.60 -5.94 11.76
N ASP A 149 2.48 -5.67 13.06
CA ASP A 149 1.35 -4.90 13.60
C ASP A 149 1.37 -3.43 13.16
N ARG A 150 2.57 -2.84 13.04
CA ARG A 150 2.75 -1.48 12.52
C ARG A 150 2.39 -1.43 11.04
N ILE A 151 2.85 -2.41 10.27
CA ILE A 151 2.55 -2.52 8.85
C ILE A 151 1.05 -2.70 8.62
N ARG A 152 0.38 -3.56 9.40
CA ARG A 152 -1.08 -3.70 9.39
C ARG A 152 -1.76 -2.38 9.72
N ALA A 153 -1.35 -1.66 10.77
CA ALA A 153 -1.96 -0.38 11.12
C ALA A 153 -1.84 0.69 10.02
N ILE A 154 -0.79 0.63 9.18
CA ILE A 154 -0.63 1.51 8.03
C ILE A 154 -1.58 1.12 6.90
N LEU A 155 -1.69 -0.19 6.61
CA LEU A 155 -2.37 -0.72 5.42
C LEU A 155 -3.86 -1.05 5.64
N ASP A 156 -4.24 -1.39 6.86
CA ASP A 156 -5.63 -1.61 7.27
C ASP A 156 -6.27 -0.24 7.50
N ASN A 157 -7.13 0.16 6.57
CA ASN A 157 -8.06 1.28 6.67
C ASN A 157 -9.45 0.83 6.24
#